data_AF-A0A1Q3C0C6-F1
#
_entry.id   AF-A0A1Q3C0C6-F1
#
_cell.length_a   1.000
_cell.length_b   1.000
_cell.length_c   1.000
_cell.angle_alpha   90.00
_cell.angle_beta   90.00
_cell.angle_gamma   90.00
#
_symmetry.space_group_name_H-M   'P 1'
#
loop_
_entity.id
_entity.type
_entity.pdbx_description
1 polymer ?
#
loop_
_entity_poly.entity_id
_entity_poly.type
_entity_poly.pdbx_seq_one_letter_code
_entity_poly.pdbx_strand_id
1 'polypeptide(L)'
;MVAGTAPRQTQVEMTFMVVDTPSSYNAIIGRPWLNLMEATVSTRHLLMKFPTRFGVGEVRGDQQVARQCYKTAIMDKGKDKVLPIANVELRGDVKPERP
;
A
#
# COMPACT_ATOMS: atom_id res chain seq x y z
N MET A 1 9.00 -2.16 -3.42
CA MET A 1 8.31 -0.93 -2.98
C MET A 1 9.35 0.04 -2.39
N VAL A 2 9.29 1.32 -2.74
CA VAL A 2 10.10 2.39 -2.15
C VAL A 2 9.23 3.17 -1.15
N ALA A 3 9.75 3.43 0.05
CA ALA A 3 9.04 4.17 1.09
C ALA A 3 9.91 5.32 1.62
N GLY A 4 9.26 6.45 1.92
CA GLY A 4 9.91 7.68 2.38
C GLY A 4 10.33 8.63 1.26
N THR A 5 10.97 9.72 1.65
CA THR A 5 11.53 10.73 0.74
C THR A 5 13.04 10.80 0.91
N ALA A 6 13.77 11.08 -0.17
CA ALA A 6 15.21 11.25 -0.11
C ALA A 6 15.60 12.38 0.88
N PRO A 7 16.67 12.21 1.67
CA PRO A 7 17.59 11.07 1.68
C PRO A 7 17.10 9.86 2.51
N ARG A 8 16.02 10.00 3.27
CA ARG A 8 15.50 9.01 4.24
C ARG A 8 14.45 8.08 3.63
N GLN A 9 14.80 7.50 2.48
CA GLN A 9 13.99 6.49 1.81
C GLN A 9 14.62 5.11 1.95
N THR A 10 13.81 4.08 1.82
CA THR A 10 14.26 2.68 1.76
C THR A 10 13.47 1.91 0.72
N GLN A 11 14.06 0.82 0.24
CA GLN A 11 13.47 -0.05 -0.76
C GLN A 11 13.45 -1.47 -0.23
N VAL A 12 12.27 -2.08 -0.29
CA VAL A 12 12.05 -3.48 0.09
C VAL A 12 11.36 -4.21 -1.04
N GLU A 13 11.93 -5.35 -1.41
CA GLU A 13 11.34 -6.29 -2.37
C GLU A 13 10.43 -7.27 -1.63
N MET A 14 9.24 -7.52 -2.19
CA MET A 14 8.26 -8.43 -1.62
C MET A 14 7.31 -8.90 -2.73
N THR A 15 6.91 -10.16 -2.64
CA THR A 15 5.82 -10.71 -3.46
C THR A 15 4.47 -10.27 -2.91
N PHE A 16 3.59 -9.78 -3.76
CA PHE A 16 2.23 -9.36 -3.39
C PHE A 16 1.20 -9.92 -4.38
N MET A 17 -0.03 -10.09 -3.90
CA MET A 17 -1.16 -10.49 -4.74
C MET A 17 -1.73 -9.26 -5.45
N VAL A 18 -1.99 -9.41 -6.74
CA VAL A 18 -2.62 -8.37 -7.58
C VAL A 18 -4.09 -8.73 -7.71
N VAL A 19 -4.97 -7.79 -7.38
CA VAL A 19 -6.42 -7.97 -7.45
C VAL A 19 -7.00 -6.89 -8.33
N ASP A 20 -7.63 -7.28 -9.45
CA ASP A 20 -8.32 -6.38 -10.37
C ASP A 20 -9.76 -6.16 -9.89
N THR A 21 -9.93 -5.23 -8.93
CA THR A 21 -11.23 -4.86 -8.38
C THR A 21 -11.29 -3.35 -8.15
N PRO A 22 -12.45 -2.71 -8.40
CA PRO A 22 -12.67 -1.34 -7.96
C PRO A 22 -12.44 -1.23 -6.44
N SER A 23 -11.46 -0.43 -6.03
CA SER A 23 -11.08 -0.26 -4.64
C SER A 23 -10.57 1.16 -4.41
N SER A 24 -10.84 1.71 -3.22
CA SER A 24 -10.25 2.98 -2.78
C SER A 24 -8.76 2.87 -2.43
N TYR A 25 -8.20 1.66 -2.47
CA TYR A 25 -6.82 1.37 -2.10
C TYR A 25 -6.03 0.85 -3.30
N ASN A 26 -4.89 1.49 -3.57
CA ASN A 26 -3.96 1.05 -4.63
C ASN A 26 -3.09 -0.14 -4.18
N ALA A 27 -2.83 -0.26 -2.88
CA ALA A 27 -2.07 -1.36 -2.30
C ALA A 27 -2.46 -1.55 -0.83
N ILE A 28 -2.46 -2.80 -0.36
CA ILE A 28 -2.68 -3.16 1.05
C ILE A 28 -1.37 -3.76 1.57
N ILE A 29 -0.74 -3.06 2.50
CA ILE A 29 0.55 -3.46 3.04
C ILE A 29 0.32 -4.23 4.35
N GLY A 30 0.64 -5.52 4.30
CA GLY A 30 0.51 -6.41 5.44
C GLY A 30 1.64 -6.27 6.45
N ARG A 31 1.45 -6.95 7.59
CA ARG A 31 2.45 -7.09 8.65
C ARG A 31 3.81 -7.63 8.17
N PRO A 32 3.91 -8.60 7.24
CA PRO A 32 5.21 -9.09 6.79
C PRO A 32 6.13 -7.99 6.26
N TRP A 33 5.59 -7.07 5.44
CA TRP A 33 6.35 -5.96 4.89
C TRP A 33 6.73 -4.95 5.98
N LEU A 34 5.77 -4.61 6.85
CA LEU A 34 6.01 -3.67 7.96
C LEU A 34 7.08 -4.19 8.92
N ASN A 35 7.08 -5.49 9.22
CA ASN A 35 8.08 -6.12 10.08
C ASN A 35 9.47 -6.10 9.42
N LEU A 36 9.56 -6.39 8.12
CA LEU A 36 10.83 -6.33 7.37
C LEU A 36 11.43 -4.92 7.35
N MET A 37 10.57 -3.91 7.41
CA MET A 37 10.93 -2.50 7.46
C MET A 37 11.19 -1.98 8.88
N GLU A 38 11.00 -2.81 9.91
CA GLU A 38 10.99 -2.37 11.32
C GLU A 38 10.07 -1.14 11.53
N ALA A 39 8.95 -1.12 10.80
CA ALA A 39 8.10 0.05 10.70
C ALA A 39 7.19 0.19 11.93
N THR A 40 7.10 1.41 12.45
CA THR A 40 6.13 1.78 13.48
C THR A 40 5.03 2.64 12.85
N VAL A 41 3.79 2.15 12.89
CA VAL A 41 2.63 2.82 12.30
C VAL A 41 1.76 3.44 13.39
N SER A 42 1.49 4.74 13.26
CA SER A 42 0.53 5.48 14.07
C SER A 42 -0.71 5.79 13.25
N THR A 43 -1.78 5.05 13.51
CA THR A 43 -3.09 5.24 12.84
C THR A 43 -3.69 6.61 13.14
N ARG A 44 -3.59 7.08 14.39
CA ARG A 44 -4.07 8.41 14.82
C ARG A 44 -3.45 9.54 13.99
N HIS A 45 -2.15 9.46 13.72
CA HIS A 45 -1.41 10.52 13.03
C HIS A 45 -1.23 10.25 11.53
N LEU A 46 -1.77 9.13 11.03
CA LEU A 46 -1.52 8.62 9.68
C LEU A 46 -0.02 8.64 9.33
N LEU A 47 0.82 8.20 10.26
CA LEU A 47 2.28 8.30 10.14
C LEU A 47 2.90 6.92 10.28
N MET A 48 3.76 6.55 9.33
CA MET A 48 4.63 5.40 9.44
C MET A 48 6.08 5.87 9.55
N LYS A 49 6.82 5.34 10.53
CA LYS A 49 8.25 5.60 10.73
C LYS A 49 9.04 4.31 10.55
N PHE A 50 10.25 4.40 10.03
CA PHE A 50 11.14 3.25 9.84
C PHE A 50 12.61 3.70 9.89
N PRO A 51 13.53 2.83 10.33
CA PRO A 51 14.95 3.14 10.30
C PRO A 51 15.49 3.22 8.87
N THR A 52 16.44 4.11 8.65
CA THR A 52 17.25 4.20 7.43
C THR A 52 18.69 4.52 7.80
N ARG A 53 19.63 4.32 6.87
CA ARG A 53 21.05 4.71 7.06
C ARG A 53 21.26 6.22 7.30
N PHE A 54 20.25 7.05 7.01
CA PHE A 54 20.29 8.51 7.18
C PHE A 54 19.36 9.02 8.30
N GLY A 55 19.02 8.14 9.23
CA GLY A 55 18.09 8.42 10.34
C GLY A 55 16.71 7.83 10.11
N VAL A 56 15.68 8.43 10.73
CA VAL A 56 14.32 7.89 10.66
C VAL A 56 13.59 8.40 9.42
N GLY A 57 13.21 7.48 8.53
CA GLY A 57 12.32 7.74 7.40
C GLY A 57 10.87 7.81 7.86
N GLU A 58 10.08 8.61 7.16
CA GLU A 58 8.67 8.84 7.48
C GLU A 58 7.82 8.80 6.22
N VAL A 59 6.64 8.18 6.33
CA VAL A 59 5.57 8.27 5.34
C VAL A 59 4.35 8.84 6.06
N ARG A 60 3.89 10.00 5.62
CA ARG A 60 2.75 10.70 6.21
C ARG A 60 1.58 10.66 5.25
N GLY A 61 0.45 10.13 5.74
CA GLY A 61 -0.82 10.19 5.05
C GLY A 61 -1.43 11.58 5.13
N ASP A 62 -2.15 11.95 4.07
CA ASP A 62 -2.97 13.14 4.05
C ASP A 62 -4.36 12.81 4.63
N GLN A 63 -4.69 13.44 5.76
CA GLN A 63 -5.94 13.18 6.45
C GLN A 63 -7.16 13.68 5.67
N GLN A 64 -7.03 14.76 4.90
CA GLN A 64 -8.13 15.29 4.09
C GLN A 64 -8.42 14.33 2.93
N VAL A 65 -7.38 13.89 2.22
CA VAL A 65 -7.50 12.91 1.14
C VAL A 65 -8.06 11.60 1.67
N ALA A 66 -7.55 11.09 2.80
CA ALA A 66 -8.05 9.85 3.41
C ALA A 66 -9.55 9.94 3.77
N ARG A 67 -9.99 11.07 4.35
CA ARG A 67 -11.41 11.31 4.66
C ARG A 67 -12.25 11.39 3.39
N GLN A 68 -11.74 12.04 2.34
CA GLN A 68 -12.44 12.16 1.07
C GLN A 68 -12.59 10.79 0.39
N CYS A 69 -11.51 10.00 0.32
CA CYS A 69 -11.56 8.63 -0.20
C CYS A 69 -12.56 7.77 0.55
N TYR A 70 -12.60 7.85 1.89
CA TYR A 70 -13.57 7.11 2.70
C TYR A 70 -15.02 7.50 2.40
N LYS A 71 -15.30 8.82 2.30
CA LYS A 71 -16.63 9.32 1.92
C LYS A 71 -17.03 8.80 0.53
N THR A 72 -16.14 8.93 -0.45
CA THR A 72 -16.39 8.45 -1.82
C THR A 72 -16.65 6.96 -1.84
N ALA A 73 -15.83 6.14 -1.17
CA ALA A 73 -16.01 4.68 -1.12
C ALA A 73 -17.36 4.26 -0.49
N ILE A 74 -17.86 5.01 0.50
CA ILE A 74 -19.17 4.75 1.11
C ILE A 74 -20.32 5.21 0.22
N MET A 75 -20.14 6.34 -0.48
CA MET A 75 -21.18 6.91 -1.34
C MET A 75 -21.29 6.21 -2.70
N ASP A 76 -20.23 5.59 -3.17
CA ASP A 76 -20.14 4.98 -4.51
C ASP A 76 -20.64 3.53 -4.56
N LYS A 77 -21.57 3.15 -3.66
CA LYS A 77 -22.23 1.83 -3.60
C LYS A 77 -23.09 1.47 -4.82
N GLY A 78 -22.75 1.92 -6.03
CA GLY A 78 -23.54 1.64 -7.24
C GLY A 78 -22.87 1.89 -8.59
N LYS A 79 -21.55 2.10 -8.68
CA LYS A 79 -20.87 2.29 -9.99
C LYS A 79 -19.64 1.40 -10.11
N ASP A 80 -19.86 0.15 -10.49
CA ASP A 80 -18.83 -0.76 -10.97
C ASP A 80 -18.11 -0.15 -12.17
N LYS A 81 -17.01 0.55 -11.94
CA LYS A 81 -16.05 0.93 -12.98
C LYS A 81 -14.80 0.10 -12.78
N VAL A 82 -14.80 -1.07 -13.41
CA VAL A 82 -13.60 -1.91 -13.54
C VAL A 82 -12.61 -1.14 -14.42
N LEU A 83 -11.50 -0.70 -13.82
CA LEU A 83 -10.38 -0.10 -14.54
C LEU A 83 -9.31 -1.18 -14.68
N PRO A 84 -8.98 -1.65 -15.90
CA PRO A 84 -8.02 -2.72 -16.07
C PRO A 84 -6.64 -2.31 -15.55
N ILE A 85 -5.99 -3.24 -14.85
CA ILE A 85 -4.61 -3.05 -14.37
C ILE A 85 -3.66 -3.08 -15.58
N ALA A 86 -3.18 -1.90 -16.00
CA ALA A 86 -2.11 -1.79 -16.99
C ALA A 86 -0.73 -1.80 -16.29
N ASN A 87 0.24 -2.52 -16.86
CA ASN A 87 1.67 -2.48 -16.53
C ASN A 87 2.15 -3.21 -15.26
N VAL A 88 1.56 -4.35 -14.87
CA VAL A 88 2.14 -5.23 -13.84
C VAL A 88 2.78 -6.47 -14.48
N GLU A 89 4.11 -6.55 -14.45
CA GLU A 89 4.84 -7.77 -14.84
C GLU A 89 4.73 -8.80 -13.73
N LEU A 90 3.92 -9.84 -13.97
CA LEU A 90 3.77 -10.97 -13.05
C LEU A 90 4.98 -11.91 -13.22
N ARG A 91 5.76 -12.12 -12.16
CA ARG A 91 6.77 -13.19 -12.12
C ARG A 91 6.10 -14.54 -11.83
N GLY A 92 5.71 -15.25 -12.89
CA GLY A 92 5.43 -16.70 -12.92
C GLY A 92 4.10 -17.15 -12.29
N ASP A 93 3.44 -18.09 -12.96
CA ASP A 93 2.17 -18.68 -12.53
C ASP A 93 2.32 -19.53 -11.26
N VAL A 94 1.69 -19.11 -10.16
CA VAL A 94 1.40 -20.00 -9.03
C VAL A 94 0.15 -20.79 -9.39
N LYS A 95 0.32 -22.10 -9.58
CA LYS A 95 -0.77 -23.04 -9.88
C LYS A 95 -1.75 -23.07 -8.69
N PRO A 96 -3.06 -22.92 -8.90
CA PRO A 96 -4.03 -22.95 -7.79
C PRO A 96 -4.07 -24.36 -7.18
N GLU A 97 -3.78 -24.46 -5.88
CA GLU A 97 -4.18 -25.63 -5.10
C GLU A 97 -5.71 -25.64 -5.01
N ARG A 98 -6.31 -26.74 -5.48
CA ARG A 98 -7.74 -27.03 -5.32
C ARG A 98 -7.96 -27.69 -3.95
N PRO A 99 -9.13 -27.45 -3.33
CA PRO A 99 -9.43 -27.86 -1.95
C PRO A 99 -9.44 -29.37 -1.74
#